data_AF-L8IRF9-F1
#
_entry.id   AF-L8IRF9-F1
#
_cell.length_a   1.000
_cell.length_b   1.000
_cell.length_c   1.000
_cell.angle_alpha   90.00
_cell.angle_beta   90.00
_cell.angle_gamma   90.00
#
_symmetry.space_group_name_H-M   'P 1'
#
loop_
_entity.id
_entity.type
_entity.pdbx_description
1 polymer ?
#
loop_
_entity_poly.entity_id
_entity_poly.type
_entity_poly.pdbx_seq_one_letter_code
_entity_poly.pdbx_strand_id
1 'polypeptide(L)' 'MDVALLIEKNLNQAFLDLRGLGFASADPHLCDFLENHFLGEEMKLIKKLGDHLTNLCSLAGPQAGLGAYLFKWFTLKHD' A
#
# COMPACT_ATOMS: atom_id res chain seq x y z
N MET A 1 4.31 -4.77 9.53
CA MET A 1 3.75 -4.01 8.40
C MET A 1 4.36 -4.46 7.07
N ASP A 2 5.56 -5.04 7.06
CA ASP A 2 6.21 -5.57 5.84
C ASP A 2 5.37 -6.61 5.09
N VAL A 3 4.73 -7.53 5.83
CA VAL A 3 3.83 -8.53 5.23
C VAL A 3 2.64 -7.87 4.54
N ALA A 4 2.05 -6.84 5.15
CA ALA A 4 0.94 -6.10 4.53
C ALA A 4 1.42 -5.37 3.26
N LEU A 5 2.57 -4.68 3.31
CA LEU A 5 3.13 -4.01 2.13
C LEU A 5 3.42 -4.99 0.99
N LEU A 6 3.90 -6.20 1.29
CA LEU A 6 4.10 -7.25 0.29
C LEU A 6 2.77 -7.68 -0.35
N ILE A 7 1.73 -7.85 0.47
CA ILE A 7 0.39 -8.22 -0.01
C ILE A 7 -0.16 -7.12 -0.93
N GLU A 8 -0.12 -5.85 -0.54
CA GLU A 8 -0.62 -4.74 -1.38
C GLU A 8 0.17 -4.65 -2.70
N LYS A 9 1.50 -4.80 -2.67
CA LYS A 9 2.30 -4.83 -3.90
C LYS A 9 1.89 -5.95 -4.84
N ASN A 10 1.64 -7.15 -4.30
CA ASN A 10 1.19 -8.29 -5.08
C ASN A 10 -0.22 -8.07 -5.64
N LEU A 11 -1.11 -7.45 -4.86
CA LEU A 11 -2.48 -7.14 -5.28
C LEU A 11 -2.50 -6.08 -6.38
N ASN A 12 -1.73 -5.00 -6.24
CA ASN A 12 -1.54 -3.99 -7.27
C ASN A 12 -0.96 -4.61 -8.57
N GLN A 13 0.00 -5.53 -8.46
CA GLN A 13 0.51 -6.25 -9.63
C GLN A 13 -0.60 -7.09 -10.30
N ALA A 14 -1.40 -7.82 -9.54
CA ALA A 14 -2.52 -8.59 -10.07
C ALA A 14 -3.54 -7.69 -10.79
N PHE A 15 -3.81 -6.48 -10.28
CA PHE A 15 -4.68 -5.51 -10.97
C PHE A 15 -4.05 -4.98 -12.27
N LEU A 16 -2.74 -4.72 -12.29
CA LEU A 16 -2.04 -4.32 -13.51
C LEU A 16 -2.08 -5.42 -14.57
N ASP A 17 -1.88 -6.67 -14.17
CA ASP A 17 -1.95 -7.84 -15.06
C ASP A 17 -3.38 -8.01 -15.61
N LEU A 18 -4.40 -7.88 -14.75
CA LEU A 18 -5.80 -7.94 -15.16
C LEU A 18 -6.17 -6.81 -16.12
N ARG A 19 -5.68 -5.59 -15.89
CA ARG A 19 -5.85 -4.48 -16.83
C ARG A 19 -5.19 -4.78 -18.18
N GLY A 20 -4.00 -5.38 -18.17
CA GLY A 20 -3.33 -5.85 -19.39
C GLY A 20 -4.18 -6.85 -20.18
N LEU A 21 -4.84 -7.79 -19.49
CA LEU A 21 -5.79 -8.72 -20.10
C LEU A 21 -7.05 -8.01 -20.64
N GLY A 22 -7.57 -7.02 -19.92
CA GLY A 22 -8.68 -6.18 -20.38
C GLY A 22 -8.35 -5.45 -21.67
N PHE A 23 -7.15 -4.87 -21.75
CA PHE A 23 -6.65 -4.24 -22.98
C PHE A 23 -6.52 -5.25 -24.14
N ALA A 24 -5.91 -6.41 -23.90
CA ALA A 24 -5.78 -7.47 -24.91
C ALA A 24 -7.13 -8.01 -25.40
N SER A 25 -8.16 -7.96 -24.55
CA SER A 25 -9.52 -8.39 -24.84
C SER A 25 -10.40 -7.28 -25.43
N ALA A 26 -9.84 -6.09 -25.65
CA ALA A 26 -10.56 -4.88 -26.08
C ALA A 26 -11.78 -4.54 -25.19
N ASP A 27 -11.62 -4.70 -23.87
CA ASP A 27 -12.61 -4.33 -22.86
C ASP A 27 -12.22 -3.01 -22.17
N PRO A 28 -12.66 -1.85 -22.69
CA PRO A 28 -12.35 -0.55 -22.10
C PRO A 28 -13.06 -0.33 -20.75
N HIS A 29 -14.19 -0.99 -20.51
CA HIS A 29 -14.94 -0.81 -19.27
C HIS A 29 -14.21 -1.47 -18.09
N LEU A 30 -13.64 -2.67 -18.29
CA LEU A 30 -12.81 -3.31 -17.28
C LEU A 30 -11.57 -2.46 -16.96
N CYS A 31 -10.89 -1.92 -17.97
CA CYS A 31 -9.72 -1.06 -17.76
C CYS A 31 -10.08 0.20 -16.95
N ASP A 32 -11.14 0.91 -17.35
CA ASP A 32 -11.61 2.12 -16.65
C ASP A 32 -12.01 1.82 -15.21
N PHE A 33 -12.71 0.71 -14.97
CA PHE A 33 -13.08 0.27 -13.63
C PHE A 33 -11.85 0.03 -12.73
N LEU A 34 -10.82 -0.64 -13.24
CA LEU A 34 -9.60 -0.91 -12.48
C LEU A 34 -8.81 0.38 -12.18
N GLU A 35 -8.74 1.29 -13.14
CA GLU A 35 -8.02 2.57 -12.99
C GLU A 35 -8.70 3.50 -11.99
N ASN A 36 -10.03 3.66 -12.09
CA ASN A 36 -10.77 4.62 -11.28
C ASN A 36 -11.02 4.14 -9.85
N HIS A 37 -11.10 2.84 -9.61
CA HIS A 37 -11.50 2.31 -8.30
C HIS A 37 -10.40 1.61 -7.51
N PHE A 38 -9.37 1.05 -8.16
CA PHE A 38 -8.40 0.19 -7.48
C PHE A 38 -6.97 0.69 -7.59
N LEU A 39 -6.47 0.91 -8.81
CA LEU A 39 -5.04 1.21 -9.01
C LEU A 39 -4.58 2.49 -8.30
N GLY A 40 -5.42 3.52 -8.27
CA GLY A 40 -5.12 4.76 -7.54
C GLY A 40 -5.10 4.56 -6.02
N GLU A 41 -6.02 3.76 -5.48
CA GLU A 41 -6.12 3.50 -4.04
C GLU A 41 -4.99 2.58 -3.56
N GLU A 42 -4.67 1.53 -4.32
CA GLU A 42 -3.52 0.65 -4.07
C GLU A 42 -2.21 1.44 -4.00
N MET A 43 -1.98 2.35 -4.95
CA MET A 43 -0.75 3.16 -4.95
C MET A 43 -0.65 4.04 -3.70
N LYS A 44 -1.77 4.64 -3.26
CA LYS A 44 -1.83 5.43 -2.03
C LYS A 44 -1.55 4.56 -0.80
N LEU A 45 -2.11 3.35 -0.74
CA LEU A 45 -1.95 2.43 0.37
C LEU A 45 -0.52 1.89 0.48
N ILE A 46 0.07 1.46 -0.65
CA ILE A 46 1.47 1.03 -0.73
C ILE A 46 2.40 2.15 -0.25
N LYS A 47 2.16 3.39 -0.69
CA LYS A 47 2.93 4.55 -0.23
C LYS A 47 2.77 4.75 1.28
N LYS A 48 1.54 4.76 1.80
CA LYS A 48 1.26 4.94 3.23
C LYS A 48 1.96 3.87 4.09
N LEU A 49 1.88 2.60 3.69
CA LEU A 49 2.57 1.50 4.36
C LEU A 49 4.10 1.63 4.29
N GLY A 50 4.65 2.08 3.16
CA GLY A 50 6.08 2.36 3.01
C GLY A 50 6.56 3.51 3.92
N ASP A 51 5.79 4.59 4.00
CA ASP A 51 6.05 5.73 4.88
C ASP A 51 6.03 5.27 6.36
N HIS A 52 5.05 4.44 6.74
CA HIS A 52 4.97 3.85 8.07
C HIS A 52 6.18 2.97 8.43
N LEU A 53 6.62 2.10 7.51
CA LEU A 53 7.80 1.27 7.72
C LEU A 53 9.06 2.11 7.88
N THR A 54 9.21 3.15 7.07
CA THR A 54 10.35 4.08 7.16
C THR A 54 10.38 4.78 8.52
N ASN A 55 9.22 5.22 9.02
CA ASN A 55 9.10 5.83 10.35
C ASN A 55 9.41 4.83 11.47
N LEU A 56 8.98 3.57 11.36
CA LEU A 56 9.32 2.55 12.35
C LEU A 56 10.80 2.20 12.35
N CYS A 57 11.42 2.09 11.16
CA CYS A 57 12.85 1.83 11.01
C CYS A 57 13.71 2.98 11.56
N SER A 58 13.30 4.24 11.38
CA SER A 58 14.04 5.39 11.93
C SER A 58 13.95 5.48 13.45
N LEU A 59 12.92 4.89 14.05
CA LEU A 59 12.73 4.76 15.50
C LEU A 59 13.34 3.48 16.08
N ALA A 60 14.04 2.68 15.26
CA ALA A 60 14.74 1.49 15.70
C ALA A 60 16.00 1.86 16.52
N GLY A 61 16.25 1.15 17.63
CA GLY A 61 17.39 1.41 18.51
C GLY A 61 17.12 0.99 19.95
N PRO A 62 17.95 1.42 20.93
CA PRO A 62 17.80 1.08 22.35
C PRO A 62 16.42 1.43 22.93
N GLN A 63 15.71 2.39 22.32
CA GLN A 63 14.38 2.83 22.71
C GLN A 63 13.27 2.38 21.75
N ALA A 64 13.48 1.31 20.97
CA ALA A 64 12.50 0.82 19.99
C ALA A 64 11.09 0.62 20.58
N GLY A 65 10.98 0.21 21.85
CA GLY A 65 9.71 0.09 22.55
C GLY A 65 8.96 1.42 22.71
N LEU A 66 9.66 2.51 23.05
CA LEU A 66 9.09 3.86 23.11
C LEU A 66 8.72 4.36 21.70
N GLY A 67 9.59 4.12 20.73
CA GLY A 67 9.34 4.44 19.33
C GLY A 67 8.06 3.82 18.79
N ALA A 68 7.86 2.52 19.03
CA ALA A 68 6.64 1.81 18.64
C ALA A 68 5.38 2.34 19.35
N TYR A 69 5.49 2.69 20.64
CA TYR A 69 4.38 3.30 21.38
C TYR A 69 3.97 4.67 20.81
N LEU A 70 4.94 5.53 20.53
CA LEU A 70 4.70 6.85 19.94
C LEU A 70 4.12 6.72 18.53
N PHE A 71 4.63 5.81 17.70
CA PHE A 71 4.08 5.51 16.38
C PHE A 71 2.61 5.09 16.46
N LYS A 72 2.26 4.20 17.40
CA LYS A 72 0.87 3.80 17.62
C LYS A 72 -0.03 4.97 18.02
N TRP A 73 0.46 5.87 18.86
CA TRP A 73 -0.33 6.98 19.38
C TRP A 73 -0.50 8.14 18.42
N PHE A 74 0.56 8.52 17.71
CA PHE A 74 0.58 9.73 16.90
C PHE A 74 0.35 9.48 15.41
N THR A 75 0.65 8.28 14.91
CA THR A 75 0.43 7.93 13.51
C THR A 75 -0.86 7.13 13.35
N LEU A 76 -0.93 5.93 13.93
CA LEU A 76 -2.05 5.01 13.67
C LEU A 76 -3.42 5.44 14.22
N LYS A 77 -3.47 6.30 15.26
CA LYS A 77 -4.74 6.81 15.81
C LYS A 77 -5.33 7.99 15.03
N HIS A 78 -4.51 8.67 14.24
CA HIS A 78 -4.90 9.86 13.48
C HIS A 78 -5.00 9.60 11.98
N ASP A 79 -4.75 8.35 11.57
CA ASP A 79 -4.91 7.80 10.22
C ASP A 79 -6.32 7.27 9.98
#